data_AF-A0A8J7JW98-F1
#
_entry.id   AF-A0A8J7JW98-F1
#
_cell.length_a   1.000
_cell.length_b   1.000
_cell.length_c   1.000
_cell.angle_alpha   90.00
_cell.angle_beta   90.00
_cell.angle_gamma   90.00
#
_symmetry.space_group_name_H-M   'P 1'
#
loop_
_entity.id
_entity.type
_entity.pdbx_description
1 polymer ?
#
loop_
_entity_poly.entity_id
_entity_poly.type
_entity_poly.pdbx_seq_one_letter_code
_entity_poly.pdbx_strand_id
1 'polypeptide(L)'
;MHIIALDDNTQNVYPPFVFATNFDYSRFENHELQRKAKTTLNHFIGFVRKTFDGLLENGRALNSIYQDCIAHSPKGKKVFDNWLASDDFGASRYIAYSAIEIYNWFSKLPKRLQRLVRANVQKWSVSALRQLAKVSNDLVKELVRSPLKTAPQIKKVREQGVKSTEENSSLNEQPTPPLQLSPGMRIVVKSDDRGWTGYAGIIISEWNNDFWVLLDHTVSQGMEVKHLFKPHQIQPEALHTVIKPASPKHMFTPAQVEQKIAEALTQREKEKAEEELGRFVEIRDAALKAAKEEIIAAQKHATQMEQAKHELIEQLIAKENELQSVRSLVDQNNQLQQRIKDLEKALEDSNKDSWGNTFNKQAAKVVNKELEKTIEPLMSEVERLNNVLSQREQQLTQLQAHSRKQQEELQQKSKSNSVIAEFGSIGEYFGWNGWSEAGYRANSGTLYTGIHALTAFICDLKVSHPNYQEQEIPF
;
A
#
# COMPACT_ATOMS: atom_id res chain seq x y z
N MET A 1 -53.78 -18.28 -11.16
CA MET A 1 -52.49 -18.86 -11.57
C MET A 1 -51.50 -17.73 -11.78
N HIS A 2 -50.31 -17.91 -11.22
CA HIS A 2 -49.29 -16.91 -10.94
C HIS A 2 -48.80 -16.12 -12.15
N ILE A 3 -48.74 -14.79 -11.99
CA ILE A 3 -47.78 -13.95 -12.72
C ILE A 3 -46.58 -13.83 -11.78
N ILE A 4 -45.53 -14.57 -12.11
CA ILE A 4 -44.22 -14.49 -11.47
C ILE A 4 -43.59 -13.18 -11.95
N ALA A 5 -43.50 -12.21 -11.05
CA ALA A 5 -42.65 -11.04 -11.25
C ALA A 5 -41.19 -11.53 -11.17
N LEU A 6 -40.42 -11.28 -12.22
CA LEU A 6 -38.97 -11.41 -12.16
C LEU A 6 -38.45 -10.35 -11.20
N ASP A 7 -37.84 -10.80 -10.10
CA ASP A 7 -37.00 -9.98 -9.24
C ASP A 7 -35.74 -9.57 -10.02
N ASP A 8 -35.71 -8.31 -10.44
CA ASP A 8 -34.51 -7.62 -10.89
C ASP A 8 -33.67 -7.23 -9.66
N ASN A 9 -33.02 -8.23 -9.07
CA ASN A 9 -32.05 -8.04 -7.99
C ASN A 9 -30.65 -7.80 -8.58
N THR A 10 -30.52 -6.74 -9.37
CA THR A 10 -29.22 -6.16 -9.68
C THR A 10 -28.81 -5.27 -8.50
N GLN A 11 -28.09 -5.88 -7.55
CA GLN A 11 -27.32 -5.15 -6.55
C GLN A 11 -26.47 -4.11 -7.28
N ASN A 12 -26.83 -2.85 -7.06
CA ASN A 12 -26.09 -1.69 -7.50
C ASN A 12 -24.76 -1.67 -6.73
N VAL A 13 -23.77 -2.42 -7.21
CA VAL A 13 -22.40 -2.43 -6.68
C VAL A 13 -21.77 -1.11 -7.09
N TYR A 14 -22.05 -0.08 -6.29
CA TYR A 14 -21.26 1.15 -6.32
C TYR A 14 -19.81 0.78 -6.01
N PRO A 15 -18.82 1.18 -6.84
CA PRO A 15 -17.43 1.00 -6.49
C PRO A 15 -17.18 1.68 -5.13
N PRO A 16 -16.40 1.06 -4.23
CA PRO A 16 -16.15 1.63 -2.92
C PRO A 16 -15.49 2.99 -3.12
N PHE A 17 -16.08 4.04 -2.54
CA PHE A 17 -15.43 5.35 -2.45
C PHE A 17 -14.05 5.15 -1.80
N VAL A 18 -12.99 5.22 -2.60
CA VAL A 18 -11.62 5.12 -2.10
C VAL A 18 -11.27 6.50 -1.54
N PHE A 19 -11.40 6.65 -0.22
CA PHE A 19 -10.94 7.84 0.48
C PHE A 19 -9.41 7.86 0.48
N ALA A 20 -8.84 9.01 0.11
CA ALA A 20 -7.43 9.28 0.35
C ALA A 20 -7.20 9.25 1.87
N THR A 21 -6.43 8.26 2.33
CA THR A 21 -6.07 8.10 3.73
C THR A 21 -4.75 8.81 3.96
N ASN A 22 -4.75 9.82 4.83
CA ASN A 22 -3.58 10.61 5.20
C ASN A 22 -2.90 10.06 6.46
N PHE A 23 -3.59 9.23 7.25
CA PHE A 23 -2.99 8.57 8.40
C PHE A 23 -2.08 7.40 7.98
N ASP A 24 -0.90 7.33 8.59
CA ASP A 24 -0.01 6.17 8.45
C ASP A 24 -0.53 4.98 9.27
N TYR A 25 -1.31 4.12 8.63
CA TYR A 25 -1.88 2.93 9.26
C TYR A 25 -0.83 1.91 9.72
N SER A 26 0.42 1.98 9.23
CA SER A 26 1.47 1.09 9.72
C SER A 26 1.78 1.29 11.22
N ARG A 27 1.34 2.43 11.79
CA ARG A 27 1.43 2.73 13.23
C ARG A 27 0.54 1.85 14.09
N PHE A 28 -0.46 1.17 13.53
CA PHE A 28 -1.15 0.10 14.23
C PHE A 28 -0.30 -1.16 14.12
N GLU A 29 0.21 -1.65 15.25
CA GLU A 29 1.16 -2.78 15.32
C GLU A 29 0.62 -4.09 14.71
N ASN A 30 -0.70 -4.24 14.59
CA ASN A 30 -1.35 -5.44 14.05
C ASN A 30 -2.07 -5.14 12.73
N HIS A 31 -1.83 -5.95 11.70
CA HIS A 31 -2.48 -5.88 10.39
C HIS A 31 -4.01 -6.07 10.45
N GLU A 32 -4.51 -6.86 11.41
CA GLU A 32 -5.95 -6.98 11.68
C GLU A 32 -6.53 -5.66 12.19
N LEU A 33 -5.81 -4.97 13.09
CA LEU A 33 -6.21 -3.69 13.65
C LEU A 33 -6.20 -2.58 12.59
N GLN A 34 -5.22 -2.62 11.68
CA GLN A 34 -5.19 -1.75 10.50
C GLN A 34 -6.43 -1.93 9.63
N ARG A 35 -6.77 -3.18 9.29
CA ARG A 35 -7.95 -3.51 8.50
C ARG A 35 -9.22 -3.04 9.20
N LYS A 36 -9.34 -3.33 10.49
CA LYS A 36 -10.48 -2.93 11.33
C LYS A 36 -10.65 -1.41 11.42
N ALA A 37 -9.54 -0.67 11.55
CA ALA A 37 -9.53 0.79 11.54
C ALA A 37 -10.01 1.35 10.19
N LYS A 38 -9.46 0.87 9.07
CA LYS A 38 -9.88 1.28 7.72
C LYS A 38 -11.36 0.98 7.45
N THR A 39 -11.80 -0.23 7.78
CA THR A 39 -13.20 -0.63 7.63
C THR A 39 -14.13 0.21 8.51
N THR A 40 -13.73 0.49 9.75
CA THR A 40 -14.54 1.33 10.66
C THR A 40 -14.63 2.77 10.17
N LEU A 41 -13.54 3.34 9.64
CA LEU A 41 -13.55 4.67 9.03
C LEU A 41 -14.53 4.77 7.85
N ASN A 42 -14.47 3.78 6.93
CA ASN A 42 -15.37 3.75 5.77
C ASN A 42 -16.85 3.65 6.18
N HIS A 43 -17.16 2.80 7.16
CA HIS A 43 -18.52 2.70 7.70
C HIS A 43 -18.95 3.96 8.45
N PHE A 44 -18.03 4.57 9.21
CA PHE A 44 -18.29 5.79 9.95
C PHE A 44 -18.73 6.93 9.01
N ILE A 45 -17.96 7.18 7.95
CA ILE A 45 -18.30 8.25 6.98
C ILE A 45 -19.62 7.97 6.27
N GLY A 46 -19.93 6.70 5.95
CA GLY A 46 -21.18 6.33 5.29
C GLY A 46 -22.44 6.46 6.18
N PHE A 47 -22.29 6.36 7.50
CA PHE A 47 -23.44 6.16 8.41
C PHE A 47 -23.73 7.33 9.37
N VAL A 48 -22.80 8.27 9.55
CA VAL A 48 -22.78 9.29 10.61
C VAL A 48 -24.01 10.21 10.73
N ARG A 49 -25.00 10.14 9.84
CA ARG A 49 -26.12 11.11 9.80
C ARG A 49 -27.54 10.57 9.99
N LYS A 50 -27.79 9.27 10.13
CA LYS A 50 -29.18 8.75 10.01
C LYS A 50 -29.91 8.45 11.32
N THR A 51 -29.29 7.88 12.36
CA THR A 51 -29.99 7.45 13.59
C THR A 51 -29.10 7.41 14.83
N PHE A 52 -29.71 7.42 16.03
CA PHE A 52 -29.02 7.18 17.30
C PHE A 52 -28.38 5.79 17.35
N ASP A 53 -29.06 4.75 16.83
CA ASP A 53 -28.49 3.40 16.79
C ASP A 53 -27.24 3.33 15.90
N GLY A 54 -27.23 4.07 14.78
CA GLY A 54 -26.02 4.25 13.97
C GLY A 54 -24.86 4.89 14.72
N LEU A 55 -25.17 5.89 15.55
CA LEU A 55 -24.17 6.54 16.39
C LEU A 55 -23.62 5.58 17.45
N LEU A 56 -24.46 4.71 18.02
CA LEU A 56 -24.05 3.68 18.98
C LEU A 56 -23.21 2.57 18.33
N GLU A 57 -23.56 2.11 17.14
CA GLU A 57 -22.80 1.13 16.36
C GLU A 57 -21.38 1.64 16.08
N ASN A 58 -21.29 2.87 15.59
CA ASN A 58 -20.03 3.55 15.33
C ASN A 58 -19.22 3.79 16.62
N GLY A 59 -19.87 4.25 17.69
CA GLY A 59 -19.23 4.41 19.00
C GLY A 59 -18.68 3.09 19.55
N ARG A 60 -19.42 2.00 19.39
CA ARG A 60 -18.97 0.65 19.76
C ARG A 60 -17.75 0.20 18.95
N ALA A 61 -17.79 0.38 17.63
CA ALA A 61 -16.69 -0.02 16.74
C ALA A 61 -15.41 0.77 17.07
N LEU A 62 -15.52 2.10 17.21
CA LEU A 62 -14.41 2.96 17.62
C LEU A 62 -13.88 2.60 19.00
N ASN A 63 -14.76 2.37 19.98
CA ASN A 63 -14.35 1.95 21.31
C ASN A 63 -13.69 0.57 21.31
N SER A 64 -14.11 -0.36 20.45
CA SER A 64 -13.43 -1.65 20.29
C SER A 64 -12.01 -1.47 19.75
N ILE A 65 -11.80 -0.62 18.74
CA ILE A 65 -10.45 -0.32 18.23
C ILE A 65 -9.59 0.31 19.32
N TYR A 66 -10.14 1.22 20.12
CA TYR A 66 -9.44 1.81 21.26
C TYR A 66 -8.96 0.75 22.26
N GLN A 67 -9.83 -0.19 22.64
CA GLN A 67 -9.47 -1.29 23.53
C GLN A 67 -8.40 -2.20 22.90
N ASP A 68 -8.54 -2.52 21.61
CA ASP A 68 -7.55 -3.32 20.89
C ASP A 68 -6.19 -2.60 20.83
N CYS A 69 -6.16 -1.28 20.62
CA CYS A 69 -4.92 -0.50 20.62
C CYS A 69 -4.21 -0.61 21.97
N ILE A 70 -4.94 -0.44 23.07
CA ILE A 70 -4.37 -0.49 24.43
C ILE A 70 -3.92 -1.91 24.80
N ALA A 71 -4.64 -2.93 24.35
CA ALA A 71 -4.30 -4.32 24.63
C ALA A 71 -3.01 -4.76 23.92
N HIS A 72 -2.74 -4.23 22.72
CA HIS A 72 -1.62 -4.69 21.89
C HIS A 72 -0.38 -3.80 21.97
N SER A 73 -0.51 -2.51 22.33
CA SER A 73 0.62 -1.58 22.35
C SER A 73 0.62 -0.69 23.61
N PRO A 74 1.78 -0.53 24.29
CA PRO A 74 1.95 0.45 25.36
C PRO A 74 1.68 1.90 24.90
N LYS A 75 1.87 2.18 23.59
CA LYS A 75 1.60 3.48 22.96
C LYS A 75 0.22 3.52 22.28
N GLY A 76 -0.58 2.47 22.41
CA GLY A 76 -1.84 2.29 21.69
C GLY A 76 -2.83 3.43 21.88
N LYS A 77 -2.94 3.97 23.11
CA LYS A 77 -3.76 5.16 23.37
C LYS A 77 -3.34 6.35 22.49
N LYS A 78 -2.04 6.64 22.42
CA LYS A 78 -1.49 7.74 21.62
C LYS A 78 -1.69 7.50 20.12
N VAL A 79 -1.55 6.26 19.67
CA VAL A 79 -1.80 5.89 18.26
C VAL A 79 -3.27 6.12 17.90
N PHE A 80 -4.19 5.68 18.75
CA PHE A 80 -5.62 5.87 18.55
C PHE A 80 -6.03 7.35 18.56
N ASP A 81 -5.52 8.13 19.53
CA ASP A 81 -5.80 9.57 19.62
C ASP A 81 -5.26 10.31 18.37
N ASN A 82 -4.07 9.94 17.89
CA ASN A 82 -3.51 10.50 16.65
C ASN A 82 -4.32 10.10 15.41
N TRP A 83 -4.84 8.88 15.36
CA TRP A 83 -5.71 8.42 14.28
C TRP A 83 -7.04 9.18 14.25
N LEU A 84 -7.70 9.34 15.41
CA LEU A 84 -8.90 10.18 15.52
C LEU A 84 -8.63 11.65 15.20
N ALA A 85 -7.45 12.15 15.55
CA ALA A 85 -7.04 13.53 15.26
C ALA A 85 -6.61 13.75 13.81
N SER A 86 -6.39 12.68 13.03
CA SER A 86 -5.96 12.78 11.64
C SER A 86 -7.03 13.41 10.74
N ASP A 87 -6.62 13.75 9.52
CA ASP A 87 -7.52 14.32 8.51
C ASP A 87 -8.45 13.29 7.89
N ASP A 88 -8.22 11.99 8.14
CA ASP A 88 -9.08 10.89 7.69
C ASP A 88 -10.53 11.06 8.18
N PHE A 89 -10.72 11.64 9.37
CA PHE A 89 -12.04 11.95 9.93
C PHE A 89 -12.58 13.32 9.50
N GLY A 90 -11.74 14.20 8.95
CA GLY A 90 -12.07 15.56 8.51
C GLY A 90 -12.95 16.32 9.52
N ALA A 91 -14.04 16.92 9.02
CA ALA A 91 -15.03 17.64 9.82
C ALA A 91 -15.84 16.73 10.77
N SER A 92 -15.82 15.40 10.57
CA SER A 92 -16.56 14.43 11.39
C SER A 92 -15.80 14.00 12.65
N ARG A 93 -14.59 14.53 12.88
CA ARG A 93 -13.79 14.28 14.09
C ARG A 93 -14.57 14.47 15.39
N TYR A 94 -15.31 15.58 15.50
CA TYR A 94 -16.17 15.86 16.66
C TYR A 94 -17.21 14.76 16.90
N ILE A 95 -17.78 14.22 15.82
CA ILE A 95 -18.80 13.18 15.90
C ILE A 95 -18.18 11.86 16.36
N ALA A 96 -16.96 11.54 15.94
CA ALA A 96 -16.26 10.32 16.34
C ALA A 96 -16.00 10.31 17.87
N TYR A 97 -15.48 11.42 18.40
CA TYR A 97 -15.33 11.60 19.85
C TYR A 97 -16.67 11.51 20.59
N SER A 98 -17.70 12.17 20.05
CA SER A 98 -19.04 12.15 20.65
C SER A 98 -19.65 10.75 20.64
N ALA A 99 -19.46 9.97 19.57
CA ALA A 99 -19.98 8.61 19.43
C ALA A 99 -19.39 7.68 20.50
N ILE A 100 -18.08 7.77 20.75
CA ILE A 100 -17.40 6.99 21.80
C ILE A 100 -17.94 7.39 23.19
N GLU A 101 -18.03 8.71 23.47
CA GLU A 101 -18.55 9.24 24.74
C GLU A 101 -19.98 8.76 24.99
N ILE A 102 -20.86 8.88 23.99
CA ILE A 102 -22.26 8.47 24.05
C ILE A 102 -22.40 6.95 24.22
N TYR A 103 -21.61 6.15 23.49
CA TYR A 103 -21.64 4.70 23.63
C TYR A 103 -21.20 4.25 25.04
N ASN A 104 -20.12 4.81 25.56
CA ASN A 104 -19.60 4.50 26.89
C ASN A 104 -20.57 4.90 28.01
N TRP A 105 -21.32 5.98 27.83
CA TRP A 105 -22.42 6.33 28.73
C TRP A 105 -23.60 5.36 28.58
N PHE A 106 -24.09 5.16 27.37
CA PHE A 106 -25.29 4.37 27.08
C PHE A 106 -25.16 2.92 27.54
N SER A 107 -23.98 2.31 27.33
CA SER A 107 -23.69 0.94 27.76
C SER A 107 -23.74 0.73 29.28
N LYS A 108 -23.49 1.80 30.06
CA LYS A 108 -23.57 1.79 31.53
C LYS A 108 -24.97 2.03 32.08
N LEU A 109 -25.93 2.45 31.23
CA LEU A 109 -27.30 2.67 31.67
C LEU A 109 -28.02 1.33 31.96
N PRO A 110 -28.94 1.31 32.94
CA PRO A 110 -29.86 0.18 33.12
C PRO A 110 -30.64 -0.16 31.83
N LYS A 111 -30.86 -1.45 31.56
CA LYS A 111 -31.58 -1.94 30.36
C LYS A 111 -32.95 -1.27 30.12
N ARG A 112 -33.62 -0.83 31.19
CA ARG A 112 -34.89 -0.09 31.12
C ARG A 112 -34.71 1.32 30.56
N LEU A 113 -33.66 2.03 30.99
CA LEU A 113 -33.33 3.36 30.48
C LEU A 113 -32.75 3.29 29.06
N GLN A 114 -31.95 2.27 28.74
CA GLN A 114 -31.47 2.05 27.37
C GLN A 114 -32.62 1.96 26.35
N ARG A 115 -33.66 1.17 26.68
CA ARG A 115 -34.87 1.06 25.84
C ARG A 115 -35.61 2.40 25.71
N LEU A 116 -35.76 3.12 26.81
CA LEU A 116 -36.42 4.43 26.82
C LEU A 116 -35.67 5.47 25.97
N VAL A 117 -34.35 5.54 26.13
CA VAL A 117 -33.48 6.43 25.34
C VAL A 117 -33.61 6.07 23.86
N ARG A 118 -33.40 4.79 23.49
CA ARG A 118 -33.54 4.35 22.10
C ARG A 118 -34.89 4.63 21.47
N ALA A 119 -35.99 4.61 22.22
CA ALA A 119 -37.31 4.89 21.65
C ALA A 119 -37.50 6.38 21.31
N ASN A 120 -36.88 7.29 22.07
CA ASN A 120 -37.24 8.71 22.02
C ASN A 120 -36.17 9.64 21.43
N VAL A 121 -34.90 9.20 21.38
CA VAL A 121 -33.78 10.07 20.95
C VAL A 121 -33.27 9.78 19.53
N GLN A 122 -33.95 8.93 18.76
CA GLN A 122 -33.48 8.48 17.43
C GLN A 122 -33.15 9.61 16.46
N LYS A 123 -33.88 10.74 16.56
CA LYS A 123 -33.74 11.91 15.69
C LYS A 123 -33.05 13.09 16.37
N TRP A 124 -32.49 12.91 17.57
CA TRP A 124 -31.82 13.98 18.29
C TRP A 124 -30.45 14.26 17.67
N SER A 125 -30.01 15.52 17.74
CA SER A 125 -28.68 15.90 17.26
C SER A 125 -27.57 15.33 18.15
N VAL A 126 -26.41 15.06 17.57
CA VAL A 126 -25.23 14.54 18.29
C VAL A 126 -24.86 15.43 19.49
N SER A 127 -24.97 16.75 19.33
CA SER A 127 -24.71 17.71 20.41
C SER A 127 -25.73 17.61 21.54
N ALA A 128 -27.02 17.37 21.25
CA ALA A 128 -28.04 17.16 22.29
C ALA A 128 -27.80 15.84 23.04
N LEU A 129 -27.49 14.77 22.30
CA LEU A 129 -27.16 13.46 22.87
C LEU A 129 -25.91 13.51 23.76
N ARG A 130 -24.89 14.27 23.35
CA ARG A 130 -23.69 14.49 24.15
C ARG A 130 -23.97 15.23 25.45
N GLN A 131 -24.90 16.19 25.45
CA GLN A 131 -25.33 16.83 26.69
C GLN A 131 -26.14 15.88 27.56
N LEU A 132 -27.00 15.03 26.96
CA LEU A 132 -27.75 14.01 27.69
C LEU A 132 -26.84 13.03 28.43
N ALA A 133 -25.71 12.64 27.81
CA ALA A 133 -24.70 11.79 28.43
C ALA A 133 -24.05 12.38 29.71
N LYS A 134 -24.21 13.68 29.95
CA LYS A 134 -23.65 14.42 31.10
C LYS A 134 -24.67 14.69 32.20
N VAL A 135 -25.88 14.19 32.05
CA VAL A 135 -26.99 14.38 33.00
C VAL A 135 -27.17 13.13 33.84
N SER A 136 -27.62 13.29 35.10
CA SER A 136 -27.88 12.16 36.00
C SER A 136 -29.00 11.24 35.46
N ASN A 137 -28.96 9.96 35.83
CA ASN A 137 -29.89 8.95 35.31
C ASN A 137 -31.37 9.28 35.57
N ASP A 138 -31.66 9.93 36.69
CA ASP A 138 -33.03 10.34 37.06
C ASP A 138 -33.56 11.45 36.15
N LEU A 139 -32.71 12.43 35.85
CA LEU A 139 -33.02 13.51 34.91
C LEU A 139 -33.07 13.01 33.46
N VAL A 140 -32.29 11.98 33.09
CA VAL A 140 -32.37 11.34 31.75
C VAL A 140 -33.77 10.77 31.51
N LYS A 141 -34.38 10.12 32.50
CA LYS A 141 -35.75 9.57 32.37
C LYS A 141 -36.79 10.66 32.10
N GLU A 142 -36.63 11.81 32.72
CA GLU A 142 -37.52 12.97 32.56
C GLU A 142 -37.28 13.69 31.23
N LEU A 143 -36.02 13.92 30.87
CA LEU A 143 -35.62 14.61 29.66
C LEU A 143 -36.01 13.86 28.38
N VAL A 144 -35.91 12.53 28.40
CA VAL A 144 -36.17 11.67 27.23
C VAL A 144 -37.67 11.50 26.95
N ARG A 145 -38.55 11.73 27.93
CA ARG A 145 -40.02 11.66 27.76
C ARG A 145 -40.63 12.95 27.19
N SER A 146 -39.87 14.04 27.18
CA SER A 146 -40.32 15.33 26.68
C SER A 146 -39.97 15.46 25.18
N PRO A 147 -40.85 16.03 24.35
CA PRO A 147 -40.61 16.15 22.91
C PRO A 147 -39.40 17.06 22.63
N LEU A 148 -38.48 16.55 21.80
CA LEU A 148 -37.31 17.22 21.19
C LEU A 148 -36.66 18.33 22.03
N LYS A 149 -35.71 17.94 22.90
CA LYS A 149 -34.88 18.90 23.63
C LYS A 149 -33.61 19.23 22.86
N THR A 150 -33.39 20.52 22.61
CA THR A 150 -32.14 21.00 22.00
C THR A 150 -30.99 20.99 23.02
N ALA A 151 -29.74 20.91 22.55
CA ALA A 151 -28.55 20.94 23.41
C ALA A 151 -28.54 22.06 24.49
N PRO A 152 -28.92 23.33 24.19
CA PRO A 152 -28.98 24.38 25.21
C PRO A 152 -30.07 24.14 26.27
N GLN A 153 -31.21 23.54 25.91
CA GLN A 153 -32.27 23.21 26.87
C GLN A 153 -31.81 22.12 27.86
N ILE A 154 -31.10 21.10 27.38
CA ILE A 154 -30.54 20.04 28.22
C ILE A 154 -29.47 20.61 29.17
N LYS A 155 -28.64 21.53 28.67
CA LYS A 155 -27.62 22.21 29.49
C LYS A 155 -28.24 23.04 30.61
N LYS A 156 -29.34 23.77 30.34
CA LYS A 156 -30.04 24.59 31.35
C LYS A 156 -30.64 23.74 32.47
N VAL A 157 -31.23 22.58 32.15
CA VAL A 157 -31.76 21.65 33.16
C VAL A 157 -30.65 21.07 34.05
N ARG A 158 -29.47 20.79 33.47
CA ARG A 158 -28.29 20.36 34.23
C ARG A 158 -27.83 21.42 35.22
N GLU A 159 -27.79 22.69 34.82
CA GLU A 159 -27.35 23.80 35.67
C GLU A 159 -28.35 24.12 36.80
N GLN A 160 -29.65 23.87 36.57
CA GLN A 160 -30.69 24.07 37.59
C GLN A 160 -30.75 22.93 38.62
N GLY A 161 -30.51 21.68 38.22
CA GLY A 161 -30.52 20.52 39.13
C GLY A 161 -29.37 20.46 40.14
N VAL A 162 -28.36 21.33 40.04
CA VAL A 162 -27.20 21.37 40.95
C VAL A 162 -27.38 22.38 42.09
N LYS A 163 -28.39 23.26 42.05
CA LYS A 163 -28.56 24.35 43.03
C LYS A 163 -29.59 24.11 44.15
N SER A 164 -30.26 22.97 44.17
CA SER A 164 -31.36 22.72 45.11
C SER A 164 -31.19 21.34 45.77
N THR A 165 -30.22 21.22 46.66
CA THR A 165 -30.19 20.13 47.66
C THR A 165 -29.40 20.61 48.87
N GLU A 166 -30.02 21.43 49.71
CA GLU A 166 -29.79 21.47 51.15
C GLU A 166 -30.93 22.27 51.79
N GLU A 167 -31.33 21.84 53.00
CA GLU A 167 -32.39 22.35 53.88
C GLU A 167 -33.72 21.59 53.83
N ASN A 168 -33.78 20.56 54.68
CA ASN A 168 -35.01 20.11 55.32
C ASN A 168 -34.77 19.97 56.83
N SER A 169 -35.62 20.67 57.59
CA SER A 169 -36.16 20.33 58.91
C SER A 169 -35.23 20.12 60.12
N SER A 170 -35.42 20.96 61.15
CA SER A 170 -35.77 20.52 62.51
C SER A 170 -36.26 21.68 63.38
N LEU A 171 -37.52 21.60 63.78
CA LEU A 171 -38.12 22.31 64.92
C LEU A 171 -37.57 21.70 66.22
N ASN A 172 -37.16 22.53 67.18
CA ASN A 172 -37.35 22.20 68.60
C ASN A 172 -37.23 23.44 69.48
N GLU A 173 -38.19 23.58 70.39
CA GLU A 173 -38.37 24.68 71.33
C GLU A 173 -37.62 24.47 72.66
N GLN A 174 -37.28 25.61 73.29
CA GLN A 174 -37.00 25.89 74.71
C GLN A 174 -35.66 25.46 75.36
N PRO A 175 -35.17 26.15 76.42
CA PRO A 175 -35.64 27.39 77.08
C PRO A 175 -34.58 28.52 77.20
N THR A 176 -35.08 29.73 77.44
CA THR A 176 -34.39 31.02 77.61
C THR A 176 -33.49 31.12 78.86
N PRO A 177 -32.28 31.70 78.72
CA PRO A 177 -31.64 32.56 79.72
C PRO A 177 -31.46 34.00 79.14
N PRO A 178 -31.01 35.00 79.93
CA PRO A 178 -31.39 36.41 79.77
C PRO A 178 -30.98 37.02 78.42
N LEU A 179 -31.88 37.82 77.81
CA LEU A 179 -31.72 38.42 76.47
C LEU A 179 -30.35 39.10 76.29
N GLN A 180 -29.42 38.37 75.70
CA GLN A 180 -28.22 38.94 75.09
C GLN A 180 -28.60 39.49 73.73
N LEU A 181 -28.27 40.76 73.49
CA LEU A 181 -28.43 41.39 72.18
C LEU A 181 -27.59 40.59 71.16
N SER A 182 -28.21 40.13 70.08
CA SER A 182 -27.56 39.33 69.05
C SER A 182 -27.78 39.93 67.66
N PRO A 183 -26.87 39.68 66.69
CA PRO A 183 -27.13 39.96 65.28
C PRO A 183 -28.47 39.37 64.82
N GLY A 184 -29.24 40.14 64.05
CA GLY A 184 -30.59 39.83 63.60
C GLY A 184 -31.72 40.35 64.50
N MET A 185 -31.43 40.86 65.70
CA MET A 185 -32.45 41.35 66.64
C MET A 185 -32.92 42.78 66.30
N ARG A 186 -34.23 43.04 66.38
CA ARG A 186 -34.78 44.40 66.29
C ARG A 186 -34.57 45.16 67.58
N ILE A 187 -34.09 46.40 67.46
CA ILE A 187 -33.83 47.27 68.59
C ILE A 187 -34.41 48.65 68.38
N VAL A 188 -34.58 49.37 69.48
CA VAL A 188 -34.85 50.82 69.52
C VAL A 188 -33.69 51.49 70.25
N VAL A 189 -33.19 52.58 69.69
CA VAL A 189 -32.13 53.39 70.31
C VAL A 189 -32.71 54.18 71.49
N LYS A 190 -32.22 53.93 72.71
CA LYS A 190 -32.65 54.61 73.94
C LYS A 190 -32.00 55.98 74.15
N SER A 191 -30.72 56.07 73.83
CA SER A 191 -29.92 57.26 74.15
C SER A 191 -28.73 57.30 73.21
N ASP A 192 -28.71 58.33 72.38
CA ASP A 192 -27.62 58.58 71.44
C ASP A 192 -27.36 60.08 71.34
N ASP A 193 -26.07 60.43 71.27
CA ASP A 193 -25.59 61.81 71.18
C ASP A 193 -25.72 62.39 69.76
N ARG A 194 -26.04 61.55 68.76
CA ARG A 194 -26.18 61.91 67.34
C ARG A 194 -27.64 62.05 66.89
N GLY A 195 -28.58 62.03 67.84
CA GLY A 195 -30.00 62.29 67.57
C GLY A 195 -30.81 61.08 67.11
N TRP A 196 -30.27 59.86 67.16
CA TRP A 196 -30.98 58.64 66.75
C TRP A 196 -31.89 58.06 67.85
N THR A 197 -32.09 58.78 68.96
CA THR A 197 -32.96 58.34 70.05
C THR A 197 -34.40 58.13 69.58
N GLY A 198 -34.96 56.95 69.82
CA GLY A 198 -36.31 56.54 69.42
C GLY A 198 -36.41 55.87 68.06
N TYR A 199 -35.33 55.82 67.28
CA TYR A 199 -35.33 55.13 65.98
C TYR A 199 -35.16 53.62 66.15
N ALA A 200 -35.90 52.86 65.33
CA ALA A 200 -35.84 51.41 65.26
C ALA A 200 -34.85 50.94 64.19
N GLY A 201 -34.26 49.76 64.41
CA GLY A 201 -33.33 49.15 63.47
C GLY A 201 -33.01 47.70 63.80
N ILE A 202 -32.14 47.09 63.00
CA ILE A 202 -31.73 45.70 63.14
C ILE A 202 -30.23 45.64 63.40
N ILE A 203 -29.80 44.86 64.40
CA ILE A 203 -28.38 44.58 64.64
C ILE A 203 -27.85 43.73 63.47
N ILE A 204 -26.84 44.22 62.75
CA ILE A 204 -26.21 43.47 61.65
C ILE A 204 -25.04 42.63 62.17
N SER A 205 -24.24 43.17 63.08
CA SER A 205 -23.03 42.53 63.58
C SER A 205 -22.58 43.14 64.91
N GLU A 206 -21.88 42.36 65.71
CA GLU A 206 -21.23 42.80 66.94
C GLU A 206 -19.73 43.05 66.69
N TRP A 207 -19.18 44.11 67.27
CA TRP A 207 -17.75 44.42 67.23
C TRP A 207 -17.31 45.03 68.57
N ASN A 208 -16.32 44.41 69.24
CA ASN A 208 -15.76 44.90 70.51
C ASN A 208 -16.82 45.22 71.58
N ASN A 209 -17.83 44.36 71.72
CA ASN A 209 -18.95 44.52 72.67
C ASN A 209 -19.89 45.72 72.35
N ASP A 210 -19.75 46.31 71.16
CA ASP A 210 -20.67 47.29 70.57
C ASP A 210 -21.40 46.66 69.36
N PHE A 211 -22.53 47.25 68.97
CA PHE A 211 -23.43 46.69 67.97
C PHE A 211 -23.59 47.62 66.76
N TRP A 212 -23.28 47.10 65.57
CA TRP A 212 -23.60 47.77 64.31
C TRP A 212 -25.08 47.56 63.98
N VAL A 213 -25.84 48.65 63.97
CA VAL A 213 -27.28 48.67 63.70
C VAL A 213 -27.56 49.37 62.38
N LEU A 214 -28.43 48.76 61.57
CA LEU A 214 -29.05 49.41 60.42
C LEU A 214 -30.40 49.99 60.85
N LEU A 215 -30.54 51.31 60.78
CA LEU A 215 -31.78 51.97 61.19
C LEU A 215 -32.81 51.95 60.04
N ASP A 216 -34.07 51.73 60.36
CA ASP A 216 -35.15 51.69 59.37
C ASP A 216 -35.26 53.02 58.60
N HIS A 217 -34.99 54.13 59.30
CA HIS A 217 -35.05 55.47 58.71
C HIS A 217 -34.00 55.66 57.61
N THR A 218 -32.76 55.20 57.82
CA THR A 218 -31.70 55.31 56.80
C THR A 218 -32.02 54.44 55.59
N VAL A 219 -32.55 53.22 55.82
CA VAL A 219 -32.99 52.32 54.74
C VAL A 219 -34.15 52.93 53.95
N SER A 220 -35.13 53.55 54.63
CA SER A 220 -36.27 54.21 53.97
C SER A 220 -35.86 55.40 53.09
N GLN A 221 -34.69 55.99 53.37
CA GLN A 221 -34.08 57.05 52.56
C GLN A 221 -33.15 56.50 51.46
N GLY A 222 -33.08 55.18 51.28
CA GLY A 222 -32.21 54.52 50.30
C GLY A 222 -30.73 54.48 50.71
N MET A 223 -30.41 54.71 51.99
CA MET A 223 -29.04 54.73 52.51
C MET A 223 -28.76 53.49 53.36
N GLU A 224 -27.73 52.71 52.99
CA GLU A 224 -27.26 51.54 53.74
C GLU A 224 -26.15 51.90 54.76
N VAL A 225 -26.35 52.99 55.51
CA VAL A 225 -25.39 53.44 56.52
C VAL A 225 -25.61 52.69 57.83
N LYS A 226 -24.53 52.10 58.36
CA LYS A 226 -24.54 51.38 59.65
C LYS A 226 -24.10 52.32 60.76
N HIS A 227 -24.77 52.25 61.90
CA HIS A 227 -24.46 53.04 63.09
C HIS A 227 -23.99 52.13 64.23
N LEU A 228 -22.90 52.50 64.91
CA LEU A 228 -22.36 51.72 66.02
C LEU A 228 -22.96 52.22 67.33
N PHE A 229 -23.54 51.31 68.12
CA PHE A 229 -24.16 51.62 69.41
C PHE A 229 -23.62 50.71 70.52
N LYS A 230 -23.42 51.27 71.70
CA LYS A 230 -23.07 50.51 72.91
C LYS A 230 -24.29 49.74 73.45
N PRO A 231 -24.09 48.65 74.20
CA PRO A 231 -25.20 47.83 74.73
C PRO A 231 -26.23 48.62 75.54
N HIS A 232 -25.80 49.64 76.28
CA HIS A 232 -26.70 50.49 77.08
C HIS A 232 -27.49 51.52 76.25
N GLN A 233 -27.10 51.77 75.00
CA GLN A 233 -27.76 52.74 74.11
C GLN A 233 -28.93 52.15 73.34
N ILE A 234 -29.10 50.82 73.33
CA ILE A 234 -30.13 50.12 72.56
C ILE A 234 -30.94 49.19 73.45
N GLN A 235 -32.21 48.98 73.11
CA GLN A 235 -33.09 48.00 73.75
C GLN A 235 -33.74 47.14 72.70
N PRO A 236 -34.01 45.85 72.97
CA PRO A 236 -34.93 45.08 72.15
C PRO A 236 -36.26 45.82 71.96
N GLU A 237 -36.74 45.87 70.72
CA GLU A 237 -38.07 46.38 70.41
C GLU A 237 -39.12 45.42 70.99
N ALA A 238 -39.48 45.64 72.26
CA ALA A 238 -40.54 44.88 72.90
C ALA A 238 -41.87 45.28 72.23
N LEU A 239 -42.50 44.33 71.52
CA LEU A 239 -43.85 44.45 70.94
C LEU A 239 -44.84 45.01 71.97
N HIS A 240 -44.97 46.33 71.99
CA HIS A 240 -45.97 47.05 72.76
C HIS A 240 -46.96 47.64 71.76
N THR A 241 -48.08 46.94 71.59
CA THR A 241 -49.34 47.49 71.11
C THR A 241 -49.78 48.62 72.05
N VAL A 242 -49.30 49.84 71.79
CA VAL A 242 -49.80 51.05 72.45
C VAL A 242 -50.73 51.76 71.48
N ILE A 243 -52.01 51.44 71.62
CA ILE A 243 -53.11 52.27 71.14
C ILE A 243 -53.02 53.59 71.91
N LYS A 244 -52.66 54.68 71.21
CA LYS A 244 -52.85 56.06 71.66
C LYS A 244 -53.77 56.75 70.65
N PRO A 245 -54.95 57.26 71.05
CA PRO A 245 -55.93 57.78 70.11
C PRO A 245 -55.59 59.23 69.75
N ALA A 246 -55.35 59.50 68.46
CA ALA A 246 -55.36 60.85 67.93
C ALA A 246 -55.72 60.87 66.43
N SER A 247 -56.88 61.49 66.15
CA SER A 247 -57.32 62.09 64.88
C SER A 247 -57.95 61.17 63.81
N PRO A 248 -59.14 61.52 63.28
CA PRO A 248 -59.80 60.73 62.24
C PRO A 248 -59.16 61.05 60.89
N LYS A 249 -58.05 60.38 60.56
CA LYS A 249 -57.75 60.11 59.16
C LYS A 249 -58.76 59.07 58.70
N HIS A 250 -59.40 59.33 57.57
CA HIS A 250 -60.36 58.45 56.91
C HIS A 250 -59.76 57.03 56.77
N MET A 251 -59.98 56.16 57.75
CA MET A 251 -59.50 54.79 57.72
C MET A 251 -60.57 53.97 57.01
N PHE A 252 -60.17 53.36 55.89
CA PHE A 252 -61.02 52.41 55.18
C PHE A 252 -61.45 51.31 56.15
N THR A 253 -62.72 50.91 56.08
CA THR A 253 -63.18 49.74 56.82
C THR A 253 -62.43 48.50 56.33
N PRO A 254 -62.25 47.45 57.15
CA PRO A 254 -61.56 46.23 56.73
C PRO A 254 -62.10 45.65 55.41
N ALA A 255 -63.41 45.71 55.19
CA ALA A 255 -64.05 45.31 53.94
C ALA A 255 -63.67 46.20 52.74
N GLN A 256 -63.51 47.51 52.94
CA GLN A 256 -63.04 48.43 51.89
C GLN A 256 -61.56 48.21 51.57
N VAL A 257 -60.74 47.83 52.56
CA VAL A 257 -59.33 47.46 52.34
C VAL A 257 -59.25 46.16 51.54
N GLU A 258 -60.04 45.14 51.88
CA GLU A 258 -60.10 43.89 51.11
C GLU A 258 -60.57 44.11 49.67
N GLN A 259 -61.58 44.95 49.47
CA GLN A 259 -62.05 45.29 48.12
C GLN A 259 -60.96 46.01 47.30
N LYS A 260 -60.26 46.98 47.89
CA LYS A 260 -59.15 47.67 47.23
C LYS A 260 -57.97 46.75 46.92
N ILE A 261 -57.70 45.77 47.78
CA ILE A 261 -56.67 44.75 47.52
C ILE A 261 -57.11 43.87 46.34
N ALA A 262 -58.37 43.43 46.29
CA ALA A 262 -58.89 42.64 45.18
C ALA A 262 -58.85 43.42 43.85
N GLU A 263 -59.27 44.68 43.84
CA GLU A 263 -59.18 45.57 42.67
C GLU A 263 -57.72 45.80 42.22
N ALA A 264 -56.79 45.99 43.15
CA ALA A 264 -55.37 46.14 42.82
C ALA A 264 -54.75 44.85 42.26
N LEU A 265 -55.14 43.68 42.79
CA LEU A 265 -54.66 42.39 42.28
C LEU A 265 -55.18 42.12 40.88
N THR A 266 -56.48 42.33 40.62
CA THR A 266 -57.06 42.14 39.28
C THR A 266 -56.46 43.10 38.25
N GLN A 267 -56.21 44.36 38.62
CA GLN A 267 -55.55 45.32 37.74
C GLN A 267 -54.12 44.88 37.41
N ARG A 268 -53.36 44.42 38.41
CA ARG A 268 -52.00 43.91 38.22
C ARG A 268 -51.96 42.66 37.33
N GLU A 269 -52.93 41.76 37.48
CA GLU A 269 -53.05 40.57 36.62
C GLU A 269 -53.34 40.95 35.17
N LYS A 270 -54.20 41.94 34.94
CA LYS A 270 -54.50 42.46 33.60
C LYS A 270 -53.27 43.10 32.95
N GLU A 271 -52.56 43.98 33.66
CA GLU A 271 -51.34 44.62 33.18
C GLU A 271 -50.25 43.59 32.86
N LYS A 272 -50.11 42.57 33.72
CA LYS A 272 -49.15 41.47 33.48
C LYS A 272 -49.53 40.66 32.23
N ALA A 273 -50.81 40.37 32.02
CA ALA A 273 -51.29 39.67 30.83
C ALA A 273 -51.06 40.49 29.54
N GLU A 274 -51.26 41.80 29.59
CA GLU A 274 -50.98 42.71 28.47
C GLU A 274 -49.47 42.80 28.17
N GLU A 275 -48.62 42.89 29.20
CA GLU A 275 -47.16 42.88 29.04
C GLU A 275 -46.67 41.54 28.45
N GLU A 276 -47.19 40.41 28.94
CA GLU A 276 -46.85 39.08 28.40
C GLU A 276 -47.27 38.96 26.93
N LEU A 277 -48.46 39.45 26.56
CA LEU A 277 -48.91 39.47 25.17
C LEU A 277 -48.01 40.33 24.28
N GLY A 278 -47.58 41.51 24.76
CA GLY A 278 -46.59 42.35 24.07
C GLY A 278 -45.28 41.60 23.81
N ARG A 279 -44.75 40.92 24.84
CA ARG A 279 -43.52 40.11 24.71
C ARG A 279 -43.70 38.96 23.71
N PHE A 280 -44.85 38.29 23.69
CA PHE A 280 -45.12 37.23 22.72
C PHE A 280 -45.12 37.74 21.28
N VAL A 281 -45.68 38.92 21.02
CA VAL A 281 -45.68 39.54 19.69
C VAL A 281 -44.25 39.88 19.26
N GLU A 282 -43.46 40.50 20.13
CA GLU A 282 -42.05 40.84 19.82
C GLU A 282 -41.22 39.59 19.51
N ILE A 283 -41.36 38.54 20.33
CA ILE A 283 -40.64 37.26 20.11
C ILE A 283 -41.06 36.64 18.79
N ARG A 284 -42.36 36.63 18.48
CA ARG A 284 -42.88 36.08 17.22
C ARG A 284 -42.32 36.83 16.02
N ASP A 285 -42.33 38.15 16.06
CA ASP A 285 -41.90 38.97 14.93
C ASP A 285 -40.37 38.89 14.74
N ALA A 286 -39.61 38.84 15.84
CA ALA A 286 -38.16 38.57 15.80
C ALA A 286 -37.86 37.16 15.24
N ALA A 287 -38.61 36.14 15.64
CA ALA A 287 -38.46 34.79 15.12
C ALA A 287 -38.80 34.70 13.62
N LEU A 288 -39.86 35.39 13.17
CA LEU A 288 -40.21 35.47 11.75
C LEU A 288 -39.13 36.18 10.92
N LYS A 289 -38.52 37.24 11.46
CA LYS A 289 -37.42 37.93 10.80
C LYS A 289 -36.19 37.04 10.68
N ALA A 290 -35.79 36.37 11.76
CA ALA A 290 -34.67 35.43 11.75
C ALA A 290 -34.91 34.27 10.77
N ALA A 291 -36.12 33.70 10.75
CA ALA A 291 -36.47 32.64 9.81
C ALA A 291 -36.39 33.09 8.35
N LYS A 292 -36.83 34.33 8.03
CA LYS A 292 -36.71 34.89 6.68
C LYS A 292 -35.24 35.05 6.26
N GLU A 293 -34.41 35.58 7.15
CA GLU A 293 -32.97 35.76 6.89
C GLU A 293 -32.28 34.40 6.67
N GLU A 294 -32.62 33.39 7.47
CA GLU A 294 -32.10 32.03 7.31
C GLU A 294 -32.55 31.38 5.99
N ILE A 295 -33.82 31.56 5.59
CA ILE A 295 -34.31 31.08 4.29
C ILE A 295 -33.57 31.75 3.13
N ILE A 296 -33.36 33.07 3.18
CA ILE A 296 -32.63 33.80 2.14
C ILE A 296 -31.17 33.32 2.07
N ALA A 297 -30.52 33.14 3.21
CA ALA A 297 -29.15 32.63 3.27
C ALA A 297 -29.07 31.20 2.72
N ALA A 298 -30.03 30.33 3.06
CA ALA A 298 -30.11 28.97 2.57
C ALA A 298 -30.36 28.92 1.06
N GLN A 299 -31.25 29.77 0.52
CA GLN A 299 -31.49 29.88 -0.92
C GLN A 299 -30.23 30.35 -1.66
N LYS A 300 -29.54 31.37 -1.14
CA LYS A 300 -28.29 31.85 -1.72
C LYS A 300 -27.19 30.78 -1.72
N HIS A 301 -27.09 30.00 -0.65
CA HIS A 301 -26.15 28.90 -0.59
C HIS A 301 -26.52 27.77 -1.56
N ALA A 302 -27.82 27.46 -1.70
CA ALA A 302 -28.29 26.47 -2.66
C ALA A 302 -27.97 26.87 -4.11
N THR A 303 -28.20 28.13 -4.49
CA THR A 303 -27.88 28.61 -5.85
C THR A 303 -26.37 28.61 -6.12
N GLN A 304 -25.55 29.00 -5.15
CA GLN A 304 -24.09 28.90 -5.27
C GLN A 304 -23.63 27.45 -5.44
N MET A 305 -24.25 26.50 -4.73
CA MET A 305 -23.94 25.08 -4.87
C MET A 305 -24.35 24.54 -6.24
N GLU A 306 -25.49 24.99 -6.79
CA GLU A 306 -25.91 24.62 -8.14
C GLU A 306 -24.97 25.16 -9.22
N GLN A 307 -24.45 26.38 -9.06
CA GLN A 307 -23.44 26.97 -9.95
C GLN A 307 -22.13 26.18 -9.89
N ALA A 308 -21.60 25.92 -8.69
CA ALA A 308 -20.39 25.14 -8.51
C ALA A 308 -20.53 23.71 -9.07
N LYS A 309 -21.73 23.11 -8.96
CA LYS A 309 -22.03 21.82 -9.58
C LYS A 309 -21.98 21.90 -11.11
N HIS A 310 -22.53 22.95 -11.73
CA HIS A 310 -22.45 23.13 -13.18
C HIS A 310 -21.01 23.28 -13.66
N GLU A 311 -20.21 24.11 -12.99
CA GLU A 311 -18.78 24.28 -13.30
C GLU A 311 -18.01 22.95 -13.20
N LEU A 312 -18.31 22.14 -12.17
CA LEU A 312 -17.69 20.83 -12.02
C LEU A 312 -18.09 19.87 -13.16
N ILE A 313 -19.35 19.91 -13.60
CA ILE A 313 -19.82 19.11 -14.74
C ILE A 313 -19.09 19.52 -16.02
N GLU A 314 -18.93 20.82 -16.28
CA GLU A 314 -18.18 21.31 -17.44
C GLU A 314 -16.71 20.86 -17.41
N GLN A 315 -16.06 20.92 -16.25
CA GLN A 315 -14.70 20.40 -16.07
C GLN A 315 -14.61 18.90 -16.32
N LEU A 316 -15.59 18.12 -15.86
CA LEU A 316 -15.65 16.68 -16.12
C LEU A 316 -15.83 16.38 -17.61
N ILE A 317 -16.69 17.12 -18.31
CA ILE A 317 -16.87 16.98 -19.76
C ILE A 317 -15.56 17.30 -20.50
N ALA A 318 -14.88 18.38 -20.13
CA ALA A 318 -13.58 18.74 -20.70
C ALA A 318 -12.54 17.63 -20.49
N LYS A 319 -12.49 17.04 -19.29
CA LYS A 319 -11.58 15.94 -18.98
C LYS A 319 -11.94 14.64 -19.70
N GLU A 320 -13.21 14.32 -19.88
CA GLU A 320 -13.61 13.16 -20.67
C GLU A 320 -13.22 13.36 -22.15
N ASN A 321 -13.35 14.56 -22.70
CA ASN A 321 -12.89 14.87 -24.06
C ASN A 321 -11.37 14.71 -24.21
N GLU A 322 -10.60 15.17 -23.22
CA GLU A 322 -9.14 14.92 -23.18
C GLU A 322 -8.83 13.41 -23.15
N LEU A 323 -9.53 12.64 -22.31
CA LEU A 323 -9.36 11.18 -22.24
C LEU A 323 -9.74 10.49 -23.55
N GLN A 324 -10.80 10.92 -24.22
CA GLN A 324 -11.20 10.44 -25.53
C GLN A 324 -10.09 10.66 -26.57
N SER A 325 -9.47 11.85 -26.55
CA SER A 325 -8.33 12.17 -27.43
C SER A 325 -7.12 11.27 -27.15
N VAL A 326 -6.79 11.06 -25.87
CA VAL A 326 -5.70 10.16 -25.47
C VAL A 326 -5.99 8.72 -25.90
N ARG A 327 -7.21 8.22 -25.73
CA ARG A 327 -7.62 6.88 -26.20
C ARG A 327 -7.41 6.73 -27.72
N SER A 328 -7.81 7.73 -28.50
CA SER A 328 -7.59 7.72 -29.96
C SER A 328 -6.11 7.69 -30.33
N LEU A 329 -5.26 8.43 -29.61
CA LEU A 329 -3.81 8.41 -29.82
C LEU A 329 -3.19 7.04 -29.46
N VAL A 330 -3.69 6.38 -28.41
CA VAL A 330 -3.26 5.02 -28.05
C VAL A 330 -3.62 4.03 -29.15
N ASP A 331 -4.83 4.11 -29.71
CA ASP A 331 -5.24 3.26 -30.82
C ASP A 331 -4.38 3.47 -32.07
N GLN A 332 -4.06 4.73 -32.41
CA GLN A 332 -3.14 5.05 -33.50
C GLN A 332 -1.72 4.51 -33.24
N ASN A 333 -1.22 4.63 -32.01
CA ASN A 333 0.11 4.12 -31.66
C ASN A 333 0.14 2.58 -31.77
N ASN A 334 -0.90 1.88 -31.31
CA ASN A 334 -1.02 0.44 -31.46
C ASN A 334 -1.04 0.01 -32.94
N GLN A 335 -1.77 0.74 -33.79
CA GLN A 335 -1.77 0.50 -35.24
C GLN A 335 -0.38 0.71 -35.86
N LEU A 336 0.33 1.76 -35.45
CA LEU A 336 1.70 2.04 -35.91
C LEU A 336 2.68 0.96 -35.45
N GLN A 337 2.60 0.51 -34.20
CA GLN A 337 3.42 -0.58 -33.69
C GLN A 337 3.18 -1.89 -34.43
N GLN A 338 1.92 -2.23 -34.73
CA GLN A 338 1.60 -3.41 -35.52
C GLN A 338 2.19 -3.29 -36.93
N ARG A 339 2.06 -2.12 -37.57
CA ARG A 339 2.62 -1.88 -38.90
C ARG A 339 4.15 -1.94 -38.91
N ILE A 340 4.82 -1.42 -37.87
CA ILE A 340 6.27 -1.54 -37.72
C ILE A 340 6.65 -3.02 -37.61
N LYS A 341 5.97 -3.80 -36.77
CA LYS A 341 6.23 -5.23 -36.61
C LYS A 341 6.02 -6.00 -37.92
N ASP A 342 4.99 -5.67 -38.69
CA ASP A 342 4.72 -6.29 -39.99
C ASP A 342 5.82 -5.92 -41.00
N LEU A 343 6.29 -4.66 -41.01
CA LEU A 343 7.39 -4.21 -41.86
C LEU A 343 8.73 -4.85 -41.46
N GLU A 344 9.02 -4.96 -40.17
CA GLU A 344 10.22 -5.63 -39.66
C GLU A 344 10.24 -7.10 -40.07
N LYS A 345 9.09 -7.78 -39.94
CA LYS A 345 8.96 -9.17 -40.40
C LYS A 345 9.14 -9.29 -41.92
N ALA A 346 8.49 -8.42 -42.70
CA ALA A 346 8.64 -8.41 -44.16
C ALA A 346 10.09 -8.15 -44.58
N LEU A 347 10.81 -7.29 -43.87
CA LEU A 347 12.23 -7.02 -44.10
C LEU A 347 13.09 -8.24 -43.77
N GLU A 348 12.82 -8.91 -42.66
CA GLU A 348 13.56 -10.12 -42.27
C GLU A 348 13.34 -11.27 -43.25
N ASP A 349 12.10 -11.49 -43.68
CA ASP A 349 11.73 -12.50 -44.68
C ASP A 349 12.38 -12.18 -46.05
N SER A 350 12.33 -10.92 -46.48
CA SER A 350 13.00 -10.48 -47.72
C SER A 350 14.52 -10.66 -47.67
N ASN A 351 15.16 -10.41 -46.54
CA ASN A 351 16.60 -10.60 -46.36
C ASN A 351 17.00 -12.08 -46.44
N LYS A 352 16.20 -12.98 -45.84
CA LYS A 352 16.43 -14.44 -45.89
C LYS A 352 16.34 -14.97 -47.33
N ASP A 353 15.39 -14.48 -48.12
CA ASP A 353 15.12 -15.00 -49.46
C ASP A 353 16.01 -14.39 -50.56
N SER A 354 16.42 -13.13 -50.43
CA SER A 354 17.09 -12.40 -51.52
C SER A 354 18.62 -12.55 -51.53
N TRP A 355 19.28 -12.45 -50.36
CA TRP A 355 20.74 -12.42 -50.28
C TRP A 355 21.37 -13.82 -50.30
N GLY A 356 20.76 -14.78 -49.57
CA GLY A 356 21.28 -16.15 -49.47
C GLY A 356 21.24 -16.93 -50.78
N ASN A 357 20.30 -16.61 -51.68
CA ASN A 357 20.06 -17.40 -52.89
C ASN A 357 20.84 -16.88 -54.10
N THR A 358 21.04 -15.56 -54.20
CA THR A 358 21.68 -14.96 -55.38
C THR A 358 23.21 -15.01 -55.28
N PHE A 359 23.77 -14.69 -54.11
CA PHE A 359 25.22 -14.66 -53.91
C PHE A 359 25.83 -16.06 -53.88
N ASN A 360 25.21 -17.01 -53.17
CA ASN A 360 25.71 -18.39 -53.11
C ASN A 360 25.61 -19.13 -54.45
N LYS A 361 24.54 -18.92 -55.23
CA LYS A 361 24.40 -19.58 -56.55
C LYS A 361 25.44 -19.08 -57.54
N GLN A 362 25.75 -17.78 -57.55
CA GLN A 362 26.78 -17.24 -58.43
C GLN A 362 28.18 -17.63 -57.97
N ALA A 363 28.48 -17.56 -56.66
CA ALA A 363 29.76 -17.97 -56.11
C ALA A 363 30.04 -19.47 -56.37
N ALA A 364 29.08 -20.36 -56.10
CA ALA A 364 29.23 -21.79 -56.35
C ALA A 364 29.46 -22.11 -57.84
N LYS A 365 28.79 -21.39 -58.75
CA LYS A 365 28.95 -21.60 -60.20
C LYS A 365 30.33 -21.18 -60.71
N VAL A 366 30.89 -20.08 -60.19
CA VAL A 366 32.23 -19.61 -60.56
C VAL A 366 33.29 -20.56 -60.00
N VAL A 367 33.18 -20.93 -58.72
CA VAL A 367 34.14 -21.83 -58.05
C VAL A 367 34.18 -23.21 -58.72
N ASN A 368 33.03 -23.82 -59.02
CA ASN A 368 33.00 -25.12 -59.70
C ASN A 368 33.63 -25.06 -61.10
N LYS A 369 33.41 -23.98 -61.85
CA LYS A 369 34.00 -23.81 -63.18
C LYS A 369 35.52 -23.61 -63.14
N GLU A 370 36.05 -22.96 -62.11
CA GLU A 370 37.49 -22.77 -61.90
C GLU A 370 38.16 -24.10 -61.49
N LEU A 371 37.50 -24.88 -60.63
CA LEU A 371 37.93 -26.22 -60.22
C LEU A 371 37.95 -27.22 -61.38
N GLU A 372 36.91 -27.26 -62.21
CA GLU A 372 36.87 -28.14 -63.39
C GLU A 372 38.01 -27.83 -64.36
N LYS A 373 38.31 -26.55 -64.60
CA LYS A 373 39.44 -26.14 -65.47
C LYS A 373 40.81 -26.57 -64.97
N THR A 374 40.99 -26.73 -63.66
CA THR A 374 42.28 -27.04 -63.05
C THR A 374 42.49 -28.54 -62.84
N ILE A 375 41.42 -29.30 -62.61
CA ILE A 375 41.49 -30.75 -62.38
C ILE A 375 41.83 -31.52 -63.66
N GLU A 376 41.21 -31.16 -64.80
CA GLU A 376 41.39 -31.86 -66.08
C GLU A 376 42.86 -31.96 -66.56
N PRO A 377 43.65 -30.86 -66.60
CA PRO A 377 45.05 -30.92 -66.99
C PRO A 377 45.92 -31.64 -65.95
N LEU A 378 45.58 -31.57 -64.66
CA LEU A 378 46.30 -32.29 -63.62
C LEU A 378 46.15 -33.81 -63.77
N MET A 379 44.93 -34.28 -64.06
CA MET A 379 44.68 -35.71 -64.31
C MET A 379 45.43 -36.20 -65.54
N SER A 380 45.43 -35.41 -66.61
CA SER A 380 46.18 -35.72 -67.84
C SER A 380 47.68 -35.85 -67.59
N GLU A 381 48.24 -34.98 -66.74
CA GLU A 381 49.66 -35.01 -66.40
C GLU A 381 50.01 -36.20 -65.50
N VAL A 382 49.14 -36.57 -64.56
CA VAL A 382 49.31 -37.77 -63.73
C VAL A 382 49.30 -39.03 -64.60
N GLU A 383 48.36 -39.13 -65.55
CA GLU A 383 48.29 -40.27 -66.46
C GLU A 383 49.53 -40.36 -67.36
N ARG A 384 50.00 -39.22 -67.87
CA ARG A 384 51.25 -39.14 -68.65
C ARG A 384 52.46 -39.59 -67.84
N LEU A 385 52.61 -39.12 -66.61
CA LEU A 385 53.72 -39.50 -65.73
C LEU A 385 53.69 -40.99 -65.38
N ASN A 386 52.52 -41.55 -65.15
CA ASN A 386 52.36 -42.97 -64.87
C ASN A 386 52.81 -43.84 -66.05
N ASN A 387 52.46 -43.46 -67.28
CA ASN A 387 52.91 -44.14 -68.50
C ASN A 387 54.43 -44.10 -68.67
N VAL A 388 55.08 -42.97 -68.37
CA VAL A 388 56.54 -42.83 -68.44
C VAL A 388 57.23 -43.74 -67.41
N LEU A 389 56.71 -43.82 -66.18
CA LEU A 389 57.26 -44.70 -65.15
C LEU A 389 57.21 -46.17 -65.57
N SER A 390 56.06 -46.62 -66.07
CA SER A 390 55.88 -47.99 -66.58
C SER A 390 56.88 -48.34 -67.69
N GLN A 391 57.15 -47.42 -68.61
CA GLN A 391 58.14 -47.62 -69.67
C GLN A 391 59.57 -47.76 -69.13
N ARG A 392 59.93 -46.97 -68.10
CA ARG A 392 61.26 -47.03 -67.47
C ARG A 392 61.49 -48.33 -66.71
N GLU A 393 60.47 -48.84 -66.02
CA GLU A 393 60.54 -50.14 -65.33
C GLU A 393 60.78 -51.31 -66.31
N GLN A 394 60.12 -51.29 -67.48
CA GLN A 394 60.38 -52.28 -68.53
C GLN A 394 61.83 -52.24 -69.03
N GLN A 395 62.39 -51.05 -69.24
CA GLN A 395 63.79 -50.90 -69.68
C GLN A 395 64.78 -51.41 -68.64
N LEU A 396 64.55 -51.15 -67.35
CA LEU A 396 65.39 -51.66 -66.26
C LEU A 396 65.41 -53.18 -66.23
N THR A 397 64.25 -53.81 -66.41
CA THR A 397 64.11 -55.26 -66.42
C THR A 397 64.91 -55.90 -67.57
N GLN A 398 64.87 -55.29 -68.76
CA GLN A 398 65.63 -55.76 -69.93
C GLN A 398 67.15 -55.66 -69.70
N LEU A 399 67.63 -54.55 -69.13
CA LEU A 399 69.06 -54.36 -68.84
C LEU A 399 69.58 -55.36 -67.80
N GLN A 400 68.81 -55.62 -66.75
CA GLN A 400 69.16 -56.63 -65.74
C GLN A 400 69.27 -58.03 -66.33
N ALA A 401 68.35 -58.40 -67.24
CA ALA A 401 68.39 -59.70 -67.93
C ALA A 401 69.62 -59.84 -68.84
N HIS A 402 70.02 -58.77 -69.53
CA HIS A 402 71.21 -58.77 -70.38
C HIS A 402 72.50 -58.91 -69.57
N SER A 403 72.61 -58.18 -68.45
CA SER A 403 73.76 -58.27 -67.54
C SER A 403 73.93 -59.68 -66.95
N ARG A 404 72.82 -60.36 -66.62
CA ARG A 404 72.86 -61.72 -66.05
C ARG A 404 73.40 -62.74 -67.05
N LYS A 405 73.00 -62.65 -68.33
CA LYS A 405 73.49 -63.52 -69.40
C LYS A 405 75.00 -63.38 -69.64
N GLN A 406 75.52 -62.14 -69.67
CA GLN A 406 76.97 -61.93 -69.82
C GLN A 406 77.79 -62.56 -68.69
N GLN A 407 77.25 -62.53 -67.46
CA GLN A 407 77.95 -63.08 -66.30
C GLN A 407 78.00 -64.62 -66.32
N GLU A 408 76.96 -65.28 -66.86
CA GLU A 408 76.91 -66.73 -67.05
C GLU A 408 77.93 -67.19 -68.12
N GLU A 409 78.05 -66.48 -69.24
CA GLU A 409 79.02 -66.80 -70.30
C GLU A 409 80.49 -66.72 -69.83
N LEU A 410 80.81 -65.75 -68.97
CA LEU A 410 82.16 -65.59 -68.41
C LEU A 410 82.54 -66.72 -67.43
N GLN A 411 81.58 -67.23 -66.65
CA GLN A 411 81.83 -68.34 -65.71
C GLN A 411 82.08 -69.67 -66.44
N GLN A 412 81.43 -69.89 -67.58
CA GLN A 412 81.61 -71.13 -68.37
C GLN A 412 83.01 -71.19 -69.00
N LYS A 413 83.53 -70.06 -69.48
CA LYS A 413 84.88 -69.95 -70.07
C LYS A 413 85.99 -70.19 -69.05
N SER A 414 85.78 -69.78 -67.79
CA SER A 414 86.73 -70.02 -66.68
C SER A 414 86.85 -71.50 -66.31
N LYS A 415 85.74 -72.25 -66.30
CA LYS A 415 85.73 -73.67 -65.94
C LYS A 415 86.43 -74.54 -66.98
N SER A 416 86.24 -74.27 -68.27
CA SER A 416 86.89 -75.02 -69.36
C SER A 416 88.42 -74.90 -69.34
N ASN A 417 88.96 -73.73 -68.97
CA ASN A 417 90.42 -73.55 -68.89
C ASN A 417 91.03 -74.26 -67.68
N SER A 418 90.29 -74.36 -66.56
CA SER A 418 90.75 -75.08 -65.35
C SER A 418 90.91 -76.59 -65.60
N VAL A 419 89.94 -77.22 -66.27
CA VAL A 419 89.98 -78.66 -66.58
C VAL A 419 91.18 -79.01 -67.47
N ILE A 420 91.55 -78.10 -68.37
CA ILE A 420 92.63 -78.35 -69.33
C ILE A 420 94.01 -78.16 -68.69
N ALA A 421 94.15 -77.23 -67.74
CA ALA A 421 95.37 -77.09 -66.95
C ALA A 421 95.61 -78.33 -66.07
N GLU A 422 94.57 -78.88 -65.46
CA GLU A 422 94.65 -80.12 -64.68
C GLU A 422 95.02 -81.31 -65.58
N PHE A 423 94.39 -81.44 -66.75
CA PHE A 423 94.73 -82.49 -67.72
C PHE A 423 96.17 -82.38 -68.22
N GLY A 424 96.65 -81.17 -68.50
CA GLY A 424 98.04 -80.93 -68.89
C GLY A 424 99.04 -81.29 -67.80
N SER A 425 98.72 -80.98 -66.54
CA SER A 425 99.53 -81.36 -65.36
C SER A 425 99.61 -82.88 -65.19
N ILE A 426 98.49 -83.58 -65.38
CA ILE A 426 98.45 -85.05 -65.35
C ILE A 426 99.31 -85.63 -66.49
N GLY A 427 99.17 -85.10 -67.70
CA GLY A 427 99.97 -85.53 -68.85
C GLY A 427 101.47 -85.34 -68.62
N GLU A 428 101.87 -84.21 -68.05
CA GLU A 428 103.27 -83.94 -67.67
C GLU A 428 103.78 -84.95 -66.63
N TYR A 429 102.99 -85.22 -65.59
CA TYR A 429 103.33 -86.17 -64.54
C TYR A 429 103.53 -87.61 -65.05
N PHE A 430 102.67 -88.06 -65.98
CA PHE A 430 102.77 -89.40 -66.60
C PHE A 430 103.78 -89.46 -67.76
N GLY A 431 104.48 -88.37 -68.07
CA GLY A 431 105.48 -88.32 -69.14
C GLY A 431 104.88 -88.39 -70.55
N TRP A 432 103.64 -87.91 -70.74
CA TRP A 432 103.04 -87.79 -72.05
C TRP A 432 103.78 -86.70 -72.84
N ASN A 433 104.51 -87.12 -73.88
CA ASN A 433 105.29 -86.19 -74.70
C ASN A 433 104.43 -85.03 -75.22
N GLY A 434 104.94 -83.82 -75.02
CA GLY A 434 104.28 -82.58 -75.44
C GLY A 434 103.32 -81.99 -74.40
N TRP A 435 102.84 -82.73 -73.40
CA TRP A 435 101.94 -82.15 -72.38
C TRP A 435 102.70 -81.47 -71.25
N SER A 436 102.18 -80.32 -70.82
CA SER A 436 102.60 -79.55 -69.65
C SER A 436 101.40 -78.91 -68.96
N GLU A 437 101.55 -78.42 -67.72
CA GLU A 437 100.53 -77.59 -67.05
C GLU A 437 100.08 -76.39 -67.91
N ALA A 438 100.99 -75.86 -68.74
CA ALA A 438 100.69 -74.75 -69.65
C ALA A 438 99.87 -75.16 -70.89
N GLY A 439 99.74 -76.45 -71.19
CA GLY A 439 99.03 -76.99 -72.34
C GLY A 439 99.84 -78.01 -73.14
N TYR A 440 99.43 -78.24 -74.40
CA TYR A 440 100.03 -79.23 -75.28
C TYR A 440 100.97 -78.57 -76.30
N ARG A 441 102.22 -79.02 -76.35
CA ARG A 441 103.21 -78.66 -77.34
C ARG A 441 103.22 -79.71 -78.44
N ALA A 442 102.81 -79.28 -79.63
CA ALA A 442 102.77 -80.14 -80.80
C ALA A 442 104.18 -80.52 -81.27
N ASN A 443 104.28 -81.57 -82.10
CA ASN A 443 105.55 -82.01 -82.70
C ASN A 443 106.25 -80.91 -83.54
N SER A 444 105.49 -79.93 -84.03
CA SER A 444 106.04 -78.73 -84.71
C SER A 444 106.73 -77.75 -83.77
N GLY A 445 106.61 -77.94 -82.45
CA GLY A 445 107.13 -77.06 -81.41
C GLY A 445 106.14 -76.00 -80.89
N THR A 446 104.96 -75.84 -81.50
CA THR A 446 103.95 -74.84 -81.11
C THR A 446 103.19 -75.25 -79.84
N LEU A 447 103.08 -74.33 -78.87
CA LEU A 447 102.29 -74.53 -77.65
C LEU A 447 100.83 -74.11 -77.87
N TYR A 448 99.90 -75.03 -77.63
CA TYR A 448 98.47 -74.80 -77.66
C TYR A 448 97.90 -74.79 -76.23
N THR A 449 97.05 -73.81 -75.94
CA THR A 449 96.44 -73.60 -74.62
C THR A 449 94.91 -73.68 -74.69
N GLY A 450 94.26 -74.01 -73.57
CA GLY A 450 92.80 -74.14 -73.52
C GLY A 450 92.30 -75.24 -74.46
N ILE A 451 91.07 -75.17 -74.96
CA ILE A 451 90.46 -76.27 -75.74
C ILE A 451 91.25 -76.64 -77.00
N HIS A 452 92.00 -75.68 -77.54
CA HIS A 452 92.87 -75.88 -78.69
C HIS A 452 94.05 -76.81 -78.39
N ALA A 453 94.44 -76.98 -77.11
CA ALA A 453 95.45 -77.95 -76.68
C ALA A 453 95.02 -79.39 -76.97
N LEU A 454 93.77 -79.73 -76.61
CA LEU A 454 93.18 -81.05 -76.88
C LEU A 454 93.05 -81.29 -78.39
N THR A 455 92.61 -80.28 -79.13
CA THR A 455 92.49 -80.38 -80.60
C THR A 455 93.84 -80.66 -81.24
N ALA A 456 94.89 -79.94 -80.84
CA ALA A 456 96.24 -80.12 -81.37
C ALA A 456 96.83 -81.50 -81.01
N PHE A 457 96.60 -81.98 -79.79
CA PHE A 457 97.01 -83.33 -79.38
C PHE A 457 96.35 -84.42 -80.21
N ILE A 458 95.02 -84.35 -80.40
CA ILE A 458 94.28 -85.32 -81.22
C ILE A 458 94.80 -85.33 -82.66
N CYS A 459 95.14 -84.16 -83.20
CA CYS A 459 95.74 -84.05 -84.54
C CYS A 459 97.10 -84.76 -84.61
N ASP A 460 98.01 -84.52 -83.66
CA ASP A 460 99.33 -85.17 -83.64
C ASP A 460 99.26 -86.68 -83.42
N LEU A 461 98.30 -87.13 -82.59
CA LEU A 461 98.08 -88.55 -82.33
C LEU A 461 97.63 -89.30 -83.60
N LYS A 462 96.74 -88.68 -84.38
CA LYS A 462 96.30 -89.20 -85.69
C LYS A 462 97.44 -89.30 -86.71
N VAL A 463 98.39 -88.36 -86.69
CA VAL A 463 99.54 -88.36 -87.61
C VAL A 463 100.57 -89.43 -87.22
N SER A 464 100.75 -89.69 -85.93
CA SER A 464 101.78 -90.59 -85.42
C SER A 464 101.41 -92.09 -85.53
N HIS A 465 100.11 -92.42 -85.61
CA HIS A 465 99.60 -93.80 -85.69
C HIS A 465 98.52 -93.94 -86.77
N PRO A 466 98.89 -94.01 -88.08
CA PRO A 466 97.92 -93.97 -89.18
C PRO A 466 97.02 -95.21 -89.32
N ASN A 467 97.25 -96.28 -88.54
CA ASN A 467 96.51 -97.56 -88.63
C ASN A 467 95.37 -97.75 -87.61
N TYR A 468 95.02 -96.72 -86.82
CA TYR A 468 93.77 -96.69 -86.05
C TYR A 468 92.73 -95.86 -86.81
N GLN A 469 92.33 -96.36 -87.99
CA GLN A 469 91.03 -95.99 -88.55
C GLN A 469 89.96 -96.90 -87.92
N GLU A 470 88.88 -96.26 -87.46
CA GLU A 470 87.60 -96.88 -87.11
C GLU A 470 87.58 -97.77 -85.86
N GLN A 471 87.50 -97.13 -84.70
CA GLN A 471 86.54 -97.58 -83.68
C GLN A 471 85.69 -96.39 -83.27
N GLU A 472 84.44 -96.38 -83.75
CA GLU A 472 83.39 -95.53 -83.20
C GLU A 472 83.25 -95.84 -81.71
N ILE A 473 83.57 -94.85 -80.87
CA ILE A 473 83.20 -94.86 -79.46
C ILE A 473 81.86 -94.13 -79.40
N PRO A 474 80.77 -94.78 -78.97
CA PRO A 474 79.49 -94.10 -78.85
C PRO A 474 79.53 -93.21 -77.60
N PHE A 475 79.30 -91.92 -77.80
CA PHE A 475 78.89 -90.98 -76.76
C PHE A 475 77.73 -90.14 -77.26
#